data_AF-A0A2B7Z6F2-F1
#
_entry.id   AF-A0A2B7Z6F2-F1
#
_cell.length_a   1.000
_cell.length_b   1.000
_cell.length_c   1.000
_cell.angle_alpha   90.00
_cell.angle_beta   90.00
_cell.angle_gamma   90.00
#
_symmetry.space_group_name_H-M   'P 1'
#
loop_
_entity.id
_entity.type
_entity.pdbx_description
1 polymer ?
#
loop_
_entity_poly.entity_id
_entity_poly.type
_entity_poly.pdbx_seq_one_letter_code
_entity_poly.pdbx_strand_id
1 'polypeptide(L)'
;MDWSPSGIATTLLSGNPIAILIACTITFSLPIIIHFLLYQSSPAKASKDFLLLGPSGSGKTALCSLLEQRSISHSSQKPPRETHTSQVSSFVPVTLPPTVSIGSNKYRSLNDPTLEEAAKNRTTYRLRDTPGHGKLRASQGIASLLSLSNPKKKGPVGIRGVIFMLDSATLSQSDELLRDAATYLHDVLMTLQNRVYQNGARIASSSSKKIPKIPVLVAANKQDLFTALPPGSVKAKLESEIEKIRLSKRKGLLDVSMNALSTEEEQDILGGDEEEGPFTFQMLDEQMGIKVDVIGGAVVSDDGGDRGSGVRRWEEWVGKCL
;
A
#
# COMPACT_ATOMS: atom_id res chain seq x y z
N MET A 1 -28.91 18.19 -51.51
CA MET A 1 -27.77 17.46 -50.93
C MET A 1 -28.23 16.04 -50.76
N ASP A 2 -27.72 15.12 -51.58
CA ASP A 2 -28.05 13.70 -51.47
C ASP A 2 -27.13 13.10 -50.42
N TRP A 3 -27.72 12.65 -49.29
CA TRP A 3 -27.00 12.06 -48.15
C TRP A 3 -26.72 10.56 -48.36
N SER A 4 -26.64 10.11 -49.61
CA SER A 4 -26.23 8.74 -49.93
C SER A 4 -24.71 8.60 -49.73
N PRO A 5 -24.21 7.42 -49.32
CA PRO A 5 -22.76 7.20 -49.15
C PRO A 5 -21.96 7.52 -50.42
N SER A 6 -22.55 7.24 -51.59
CA SER A 6 -22.02 7.62 -52.88
C SER A 6 -22.01 9.13 -53.08
N GLY A 7 -23.12 9.83 -52.81
CA GLY A 7 -23.21 11.30 -52.93
C GLY A 7 -22.23 12.06 -52.03
N ILE A 8 -21.99 11.54 -50.81
CA ILE A 8 -20.99 12.07 -49.88
C ILE A 8 -19.58 11.88 -50.43
N ALA A 9 -19.27 10.69 -50.98
CA ALA A 9 -17.97 10.43 -51.59
C ALA A 9 -17.72 11.31 -52.84
N THR A 10 -18.71 11.47 -53.72
CA THR A 10 -18.58 12.29 -54.92
C THR A 10 -18.44 13.77 -54.59
N THR A 11 -19.11 14.27 -53.56
CA THR A 11 -18.99 15.68 -53.14
C THR A 11 -17.67 15.99 -52.43
N LEU A 12 -17.08 15.01 -51.74
CA LEU A 12 -15.73 15.12 -51.15
C LEU A 12 -14.60 15.04 -52.20
N LEU A 13 -14.78 14.29 -53.30
CA LEU A 13 -13.78 14.16 -54.37
C LEU A 13 -13.97 15.14 -55.54
N SER A 14 -15.18 15.67 -55.75
CA SER A 14 -15.38 16.82 -56.62
C SER A 14 -14.63 17.98 -56.00
N GLY A 15 -13.76 18.67 -56.75
CA GLY A 15 -12.88 19.76 -56.27
C GLY A 15 -13.63 21.01 -55.80
N ASN A 16 -14.60 20.84 -54.90
CA ASN A 16 -15.39 21.89 -54.29
C ASN A 16 -14.56 22.50 -53.15
N PRO A 17 -14.23 23.80 -53.22
CA PRO A 17 -13.37 24.44 -52.23
C PRO A 17 -13.94 24.38 -50.80
N ILE A 18 -15.27 24.31 -50.66
CA ILE A 18 -15.94 24.22 -49.35
C ILE A 18 -15.72 22.84 -48.73
N ALA A 19 -15.80 21.77 -49.52
CA ALA A 19 -15.56 20.40 -49.05
C ALA A 19 -14.10 20.21 -48.62
N ILE A 20 -13.16 20.76 -49.38
CA ILE A 20 -11.72 20.76 -49.04
C ILE A 20 -11.48 21.53 -47.73
N LEU A 21 -12.11 22.69 -47.55
CA LEU A 21 -11.97 23.50 -46.32
C LEU A 21 -12.50 22.75 -45.10
N ILE A 22 -13.67 22.10 -45.19
CA ILE A 22 -14.24 21.30 -44.09
C ILE A 22 -13.33 20.12 -43.76
N ALA A 23 -12.87 19.38 -44.77
CA ALA A 23 -11.97 18.23 -44.57
C ALA A 23 -10.67 18.65 -43.88
N CYS A 24 -10.01 19.72 -44.34
CA CYS A 24 -8.81 20.27 -43.70
C CYS A 24 -9.09 20.69 -42.25
N THR A 25 -10.21 21.36 -42.00
CA THR A 25 -10.56 21.82 -40.65
C THR A 25 -10.73 20.62 -39.70
N ILE A 26 -11.41 19.56 -40.12
CA ILE A 26 -11.56 18.34 -39.32
C ILE A 26 -10.22 17.63 -39.14
N THR A 27 -9.43 17.44 -40.20
CA THR A 27 -8.14 16.74 -40.13
C THR A 27 -7.13 17.42 -39.21
N PHE A 28 -7.14 18.76 -39.12
CA PHE A 28 -6.25 19.49 -38.21
C PHE A 28 -6.85 19.71 -36.82
N SER A 29 -8.17 19.96 -36.71
CA SER A 29 -8.81 20.17 -35.40
C SER A 29 -8.97 18.88 -34.61
N LEU A 30 -9.21 17.74 -35.27
CA LEU A 30 -9.46 16.47 -34.58
C LEU A 30 -8.24 15.99 -33.76
N PRO A 31 -6.99 15.98 -34.29
CA PRO A 31 -5.82 15.65 -33.47
C PRO A 31 -5.60 16.65 -32.34
N ILE A 32 -5.88 17.94 -32.55
CA ILE A 32 -5.74 18.98 -31.53
C ILE A 32 -6.78 18.78 -30.42
N ILE A 33 -8.04 18.55 -30.77
CA ILE A 33 -9.12 18.29 -29.83
C ILE A 33 -8.86 16.99 -29.07
N ILE A 34 -8.43 15.92 -29.75
CA ILE A 34 -8.04 14.66 -29.11
C ILE A 34 -6.86 14.90 -28.17
N HIS A 35 -5.84 15.66 -28.59
CA HIS A 35 -4.71 16.02 -27.74
C HIS A 35 -5.20 16.77 -26.50
N PHE A 36 -6.03 17.79 -26.63
CA PHE A 36 -6.60 18.50 -25.49
C PHE A 36 -7.50 17.62 -24.63
N LEU A 37 -8.33 16.74 -25.18
CA LEU A 37 -9.20 15.85 -24.40
C LEU A 37 -8.40 14.77 -23.66
N LEU A 38 -7.31 14.28 -24.24
CA LEU A 38 -6.44 13.27 -23.62
C LEU A 38 -5.38 13.88 -22.68
N TYR A 39 -4.91 15.11 -22.93
CA TYR A 39 -3.89 15.81 -22.13
C TYR A 39 -4.45 16.89 -21.20
N GLN A 40 -5.74 17.22 -21.26
CA GLN A 40 -6.31 18.16 -20.28
C GLN A 40 -6.29 17.54 -18.89
N SER A 41 -5.51 18.22 -18.05
CA SER A 41 -5.44 18.07 -16.60
C SER A 41 -4.89 16.72 -16.13
N SER A 42 -3.56 16.69 -15.91
CA SER A 42 -3.00 15.80 -14.90
C SER A 42 -3.81 16.00 -13.61
N PRO A 43 -4.56 15.00 -13.13
CA PRO A 43 -5.31 15.14 -11.89
C PRO A 43 -4.36 15.62 -10.80
N ALA A 44 -4.78 16.62 -10.01
CA ALA A 44 -4.01 17.18 -8.91
C ALA A 44 -3.33 16.04 -8.14
N LYS A 45 -1.99 16.07 -8.05
CA LYS A 45 -1.15 14.95 -7.60
C LYS A 45 -1.75 14.31 -6.35
N ALA A 46 -2.38 13.16 -6.51
CA ALA A 46 -2.92 12.39 -5.39
C ALA A 46 -1.80 12.14 -4.38
N SER A 47 -2.04 12.34 -3.09
CA SER A 47 -0.99 12.13 -2.09
C SER A 47 -0.65 10.64 -2.03
N LYS A 48 0.63 10.35 -2.18
CA LYS A 48 1.20 9.00 -2.15
C LYS A 48 1.57 8.67 -0.70
N ASP A 49 0.56 8.37 0.11
CA ASP A 49 0.76 8.18 1.56
C ASP A 49 0.94 6.71 1.91
N PHE A 50 1.94 6.40 2.74
CA PHE A 50 2.15 5.11 3.37
C PHE A 50 2.08 5.25 4.87
N LEU A 51 1.48 4.26 5.54
CA LEU A 51 1.36 4.25 7.00
C LEU A 51 2.36 3.26 7.60
N LEU A 52 3.21 3.73 8.50
CA LEU A 52 4.19 2.91 9.20
C LEU A 52 3.65 2.53 10.58
N LEU A 53 3.30 1.25 10.75
CA LEU A 53 2.74 0.66 11.97
C LEU A 53 3.70 -0.38 12.55
N GLY A 54 3.43 -0.85 13.76
CA GLY A 54 4.19 -1.90 14.44
C GLY A 54 4.52 -1.57 15.91
N PRO A 55 4.95 -2.57 16.70
CA PRO A 55 5.22 -2.42 18.14
C PRO A 55 6.39 -1.47 18.43
N SER A 56 6.53 -1.04 19.70
CA SER A 56 7.68 -0.25 20.14
C SER A 56 8.99 -1.02 19.94
N GLY A 57 10.08 -0.32 19.63
CA GLY A 57 11.39 -0.95 19.43
C GLY A 57 11.59 -1.65 18.07
N SER A 58 10.57 -1.70 17.20
CA SER A 58 10.69 -2.32 15.87
C SER A 58 11.53 -1.54 14.86
N GLY A 59 11.90 -0.28 15.15
CA GLY A 59 12.75 0.55 14.28
C GLY A 59 12.00 1.50 13.34
N LYS A 60 10.70 1.75 13.55
CA LYS A 60 9.88 2.64 12.72
C LYS A 60 10.49 4.03 12.52
N THR A 61 10.80 4.70 13.62
CA THR A 61 11.32 6.07 13.61
C THR A 61 12.75 6.12 13.08
N ALA A 62 13.56 5.10 13.34
CA ALA A 62 14.89 4.96 12.76
C ALA A 62 14.83 4.80 11.22
N LEU A 63 13.87 4.01 10.71
CA LEU A 63 13.62 3.89 9.26
C LEU A 63 13.22 5.24 8.66
N CYS A 64 12.28 5.95 9.28
CA CYS A 64 11.89 7.29 8.84
C CYS A 64 13.08 8.25 8.80
N SER A 65 13.92 8.26 9.84
CA SER A 65 15.13 9.09 9.87
C SER A 65 16.11 8.72 8.75
N LEU A 66 16.31 7.43 8.49
CA LEU A 66 17.17 6.95 7.41
C LEU A 66 16.66 7.41 6.04
N LEU A 67 15.36 7.22 5.77
CA LEU A 67 14.74 7.58 4.50
C LEU A 67 14.71 9.10 4.27
N GLU A 68 14.47 9.88 5.31
CA GLU A 68 14.54 11.34 5.26
C GLU A 68 15.95 11.81 4.88
N GLN A 69 16.99 11.26 5.52
CA GLN A 69 18.38 11.60 5.23
C GLN A 69 18.77 11.23 3.80
N ARG A 70 18.39 10.03 3.33
CA ARG A 70 18.63 9.58 1.95
C ARG A 70 17.92 10.47 0.93
N SER A 71 16.72 10.95 1.27
CA SER A 71 15.96 11.87 0.41
C SER A 71 16.67 13.21 0.22
N ILE A 72 17.31 13.73 1.26
CA ILE A 72 18.09 14.98 1.21
C ILE A 72 19.44 14.78 0.53
N SER A 73 20.14 13.68 0.84
CA SER A 73 21.45 13.37 0.28
C SER A 73 21.56 11.89 -0.09
N HIS A 74 21.44 11.60 -1.39
CA HIS A 74 21.44 10.23 -1.91
C HIS A 74 22.80 9.53 -1.76
N SER A 75 23.88 10.30 -1.64
CA SER A 75 25.23 9.78 -1.38
C SER A 75 25.52 9.61 0.13
N SER A 76 24.59 10.02 1.01
CA SER A 76 24.79 9.91 2.44
C SER A 76 24.68 8.46 2.88
N GLN A 77 25.83 7.83 3.11
CA GLN A 77 25.95 6.52 3.78
C GLN A 77 25.84 6.64 5.32
N LYS A 78 25.27 7.75 5.82
CA LYS A 78 25.15 7.98 7.27
C LYS A 78 24.14 7.00 7.88
N PRO A 79 24.43 6.48 9.08
CA PRO A 79 23.46 5.68 9.83
C PRO A 79 22.22 6.52 10.20
N PRO A 80 21.10 5.87 10.52
CA PRO A 80 19.95 6.58 11.09
C PRO A 80 20.35 7.35 12.35
N ARG A 81 19.66 8.46 12.64
CA ARG A 81 19.85 9.17 13.91
C ARG A 81 19.41 8.29 15.08
N GLU A 82 19.96 8.54 16.26
CA GLU A 82 19.44 7.96 17.49
C GLU A 82 17.98 8.37 17.70
N THR A 83 17.15 7.40 18.10
CA THR A 83 15.71 7.59 18.27
C THR A 83 15.22 6.96 19.56
N HIS A 84 14.18 7.55 20.14
CA HIS A 84 13.44 6.99 21.27
C HIS A 84 11.99 6.66 20.85
N THR A 85 11.21 6.12 21.79
CA THR A 85 9.79 5.78 21.55
C THR A 85 9.00 7.02 21.12
N SER A 86 8.50 7.02 19.88
CA SER A 86 7.59 8.05 19.39
C SER A 86 6.31 8.10 20.22
N GLN A 87 5.92 9.31 20.63
CA GLN A 87 4.67 9.60 21.35
C GLN A 87 3.59 10.21 20.44
N VAL A 88 3.99 10.76 19.30
CA VAL A 88 3.10 11.44 18.33
C VAL A 88 3.42 10.95 16.92
N SER A 89 2.38 10.81 16.10
CA SER A 89 2.51 10.46 14.69
C SER A 89 3.02 11.65 13.88
N SER A 90 3.95 11.42 12.96
CA SER A 90 4.55 12.46 12.12
C SER A 90 4.61 12.01 10.67
N PHE A 91 4.59 12.98 9.75
CA PHE A 91 4.80 12.71 8.33
C PHE A 91 6.23 13.05 7.93
N VAL A 92 6.83 12.14 7.19
CA VAL A 92 8.16 12.31 6.60
C VAL A 92 8.03 12.25 5.08
N PRO A 93 8.43 13.32 4.36
CA PRO A 93 8.52 13.27 2.90
C PRO A 93 9.72 12.41 2.50
N VAL A 94 9.48 11.42 1.65
CA VAL A 94 10.52 10.51 1.17
C VAL A 94 10.57 10.57 -0.36
N THR A 95 11.78 10.56 -0.89
CA THR A 95 12.05 10.48 -2.32
C THR A 95 12.53 9.09 -2.65
N LEU A 96 11.84 8.40 -3.57
CA LEU A 96 12.30 7.09 -4.02
C LEU A 96 13.61 7.23 -4.80
N PRO A 97 14.58 6.33 -4.58
CA PRO A 97 15.78 6.26 -5.39
C PRO A 97 15.43 6.04 -6.88
N PRO A 98 16.17 6.64 -7.83
CA PRO A 98 15.89 6.48 -9.25
C PRO A 98 16.12 5.05 -9.76
N THR A 99 16.85 4.24 -9.00
CA THR A 99 17.07 2.81 -9.27
C THR A 99 15.85 1.95 -9.00
N VAL A 100 14.84 2.47 -8.29
CA VAL A 100 13.62 1.74 -7.96
C VAL A 100 12.54 2.00 -9.02
N SER A 101 12.13 0.94 -9.71
CA SER A 101 11.04 1.01 -10.68
C SER A 101 9.68 1.19 -10.01
N ILE A 102 8.86 2.08 -10.55
CA ILE A 102 7.50 2.34 -10.10
C ILE A 102 6.53 1.31 -10.70
N GLY A 103 5.49 0.91 -9.98
CA GLY A 103 4.48 -0.06 -10.45
C GLY A 103 3.79 0.34 -11.74
N SER A 104 3.50 1.64 -11.90
CA SER A 104 3.01 2.21 -13.17
C SER A 104 3.94 2.02 -14.37
N ASN A 105 5.22 1.74 -14.16
CA ASN A 105 6.20 1.48 -15.21
C ASN A 105 6.38 0.00 -15.55
N LYS A 106 5.66 -0.92 -14.89
CA LYS A 106 5.84 -2.38 -15.03
C LYS A 106 5.79 -2.89 -16.48
N TYR A 107 4.95 -2.28 -17.33
CA TYR A 107 4.76 -2.70 -18.73
C TYR A 107 5.42 -1.76 -19.74
N ARG A 108 6.22 -0.79 -19.28
CA ARG A 108 6.93 0.13 -20.17
C ARG A 108 8.22 -0.53 -20.67
N SER A 109 8.58 -0.25 -21.92
CA SER A 109 9.85 -0.71 -22.50
C SER A 109 11.03 -0.01 -21.82
N LEU A 110 12.15 -0.71 -21.68
CA LEU A 110 13.39 -0.16 -21.10
C LEU A 110 13.92 1.09 -21.85
N ASN A 111 13.62 1.20 -23.13
CA ASN A 111 14.08 2.29 -24.01
C ASN A 111 13.02 3.41 -24.18
N ASP A 112 12.00 3.48 -23.32
CA ASP A 112 11.02 4.57 -23.35
C ASP A 112 11.68 5.88 -22.89
N PRO A 113 11.78 6.93 -23.73
CA PRO A 113 12.44 8.19 -23.38
C PRO A 113 11.76 8.90 -22.19
N THR A 114 10.47 8.62 -21.95
CA THR A 114 9.75 9.19 -20.80
C THR A 114 10.17 8.54 -19.48
N LEU A 115 10.81 7.36 -19.50
CA LEU A 115 11.43 6.76 -18.30
C LEU A 115 12.69 7.52 -17.88
N GLU A 116 13.48 8.00 -18.83
CA GLU A 116 14.65 8.85 -18.53
C GLU A 116 14.21 10.20 -17.93
N GLU A 117 13.11 10.78 -18.45
CA GLU A 117 12.50 11.97 -17.86
C GLU A 117 11.88 11.70 -16.48
N ALA A 118 11.27 10.53 -16.28
CA ALA A 118 10.76 10.12 -14.97
C ALA A 118 11.90 9.85 -13.96
N ALA A 119 13.05 9.35 -14.42
CA ALA A 119 14.24 9.19 -13.58
C ALA A 119 14.84 10.55 -13.16
N LYS A 120 14.74 11.57 -14.03
CA LYS A 120 15.05 12.97 -13.68
C LYS A 120 14.02 13.54 -12.69
N ASN A 121 12.74 13.27 -12.92
CA ASN A 121 11.62 13.72 -12.08
C ASN A 121 11.35 12.77 -10.92
N ARG A 122 12.15 12.91 -9.86
CA ARG A 122 12.11 12.02 -8.70
C ARG A 122 10.70 11.85 -8.12
N THR A 123 10.29 10.60 -7.94
CA THR A 123 9.01 10.28 -7.35
C THR A 123 9.07 10.42 -5.84
N THR A 124 8.21 11.28 -5.30
CA THR A 124 8.09 11.50 -3.86
C THR A 124 6.83 10.83 -3.31
N TYR A 125 6.90 10.40 -2.06
CA TYR A 125 5.80 9.85 -1.28
C TYR A 125 5.93 10.35 0.17
N ARG A 126 4.87 10.17 0.98
CA ARG A 126 4.89 10.52 2.40
C ARG A 126 4.75 9.27 3.24
N LEU A 127 5.65 9.10 4.19
CA LEU A 127 5.59 8.03 5.18
C LEU A 127 5.08 8.63 6.49
N ARG A 128 3.99 8.09 7.03
CA ARG A 128 3.48 8.48 8.35
C ARG A 128 4.05 7.54 9.42
N ASP A 129 4.98 8.02 10.23
CA ASP A 129 5.41 7.33 11.45
C ASP A 129 4.27 7.35 12.47
N THR A 130 4.12 6.27 13.24
CA THR A 130 3.12 6.17 14.30
C THR A 130 3.72 5.61 15.59
N PRO A 131 3.21 6.00 16.77
CA PRO A 131 3.62 5.42 18.04
C PRO A 131 3.38 3.90 18.12
N GLY A 132 4.38 3.18 18.60
CA GLY A 132 4.30 1.73 18.82
C GLY A 132 3.76 1.32 20.20
N HIS A 133 3.55 2.26 21.11
CA HIS A 133 3.10 2.00 22.48
C HIS A 133 1.63 1.59 22.52
N GLY A 134 1.28 0.51 23.23
CA GLY A 134 -0.06 -0.10 23.23
C GLY A 134 -1.23 0.89 23.32
N LYS A 135 -1.16 1.83 24.28
CA LYS A 135 -2.19 2.86 24.51
C LYS A 135 -2.41 3.84 23.34
N LEU A 136 -1.41 4.04 22.49
CA LEU A 136 -1.43 5.03 21.40
C LEU A 136 -1.77 4.39 20.04
N ARG A 137 -1.70 3.06 19.92
CA ARG A 137 -1.96 2.33 18.67
C ARG A 137 -3.37 2.56 18.16
N ALA A 138 -4.37 2.47 19.03
CA ALA A 138 -5.77 2.66 18.65
C ALA A 138 -6.06 4.10 18.21
N SER A 139 -5.68 5.08 19.05
CA SER A 139 -6.01 6.50 18.86
C SER A 139 -5.22 7.16 17.72
N GLN A 140 -4.00 6.69 17.44
CA GLN A 140 -3.17 7.28 16.40
C GLN A 140 -2.98 6.36 15.19
N GLY A 141 -2.60 5.11 15.38
CA GLY A 141 -2.33 4.15 14.30
C GLY A 141 -3.59 3.70 13.56
N ILE A 142 -4.49 3.02 14.28
CA ILE A 142 -5.74 2.47 13.73
C ILE A 142 -6.68 3.59 13.28
N ALA A 143 -6.83 4.66 14.08
CA ALA A 143 -7.61 5.82 13.68
C ALA A 143 -7.08 6.49 12.39
N SER A 144 -5.75 6.57 12.22
CA SER A 144 -5.14 7.03 10.98
C SER A 144 -5.46 6.11 9.81
N LEU A 145 -5.36 4.80 10.01
CA LEU A 145 -5.68 3.80 8.99
C LEU A 145 -7.13 3.91 8.54
N LEU A 146 -8.08 4.03 9.46
CA LEU A 146 -9.50 4.26 9.16
C LEU A 146 -9.72 5.56 8.37
N SER A 147 -9.11 6.67 8.80
CA SER A 147 -9.27 7.98 8.16
C SER A 147 -8.65 8.07 6.77
N LEU A 148 -7.50 7.41 6.54
CA LEU A 148 -6.78 7.42 5.27
C LEU A 148 -7.26 6.35 4.28
N SER A 149 -7.85 5.28 4.78
CA SER A 149 -8.40 4.21 3.94
C SER A 149 -9.83 4.49 3.47
N ASN A 150 -10.59 5.34 4.15
CA ASN A 150 -12.00 5.57 3.84
C ASN A 150 -12.24 5.94 2.35
N PRO A 151 -12.90 5.07 1.55
CA PRO A 151 -13.11 5.30 0.11
C PRO A 151 -14.10 6.44 -0.18
N LYS A 152 -14.91 6.86 0.81
CA LYS A 152 -15.90 7.93 0.66
C LYS A 152 -15.32 9.34 0.84
N LYS A 153 -14.07 9.46 1.31
CA LYS A 153 -13.41 10.75 1.52
C LYS A 153 -13.13 11.41 0.17
N LYS A 154 -13.86 12.49 -0.14
CA LYS A 154 -13.65 13.29 -1.35
C LYS A 154 -12.31 14.04 -1.24
N GLY A 155 -11.29 13.58 -1.95
CA GLY A 155 -10.00 14.26 -2.06
C GLY A 155 -8.88 13.39 -2.65
N PRO A 156 -7.73 13.99 -2.98
CA PRO A 156 -6.54 13.30 -3.49
C PRO A 156 -5.86 12.36 -2.48
N VAL A 157 -6.39 12.29 -1.24
CA VAL A 157 -5.72 11.72 -0.07
C VAL A 157 -6.21 10.32 0.17
N GLY A 158 -5.46 9.33 -0.33
CA GLY A 158 -5.70 7.92 -0.04
C GLY A 158 -4.38 7.22 0.24
N ILE A 159 -4.38 6.34 1.23
CA ILE A 159 -3.23 5.49 1.52
C ILE A 159 -2.95 4.54 0.34
N ARG A 160 -1.68 4.37 -0.01
CA ARG A 160 -1.20 3.47 -1.07
C ARG A 160 -0.75 2.11 -0.54
N GLY A 161 -0.32 2.03 0.72
CA GLY A 161 0.08 0.79 1.36
C GLY A 161 0.31 0.99 2.86
N VAL A 162 0.28 -0.11 3.61
CA VAL A 162 0.63 -0.16 5.02
C VAL A 162 1.95 -0.90 5.18
N ILE A 163 2.88 -0.35 5.95
CA ILE A 163 4.13 -1.01 6.33
C ILE A 163 4.01 -1.35 7.82
N PHE A 164 3.93 -2.63 8.14
CA PHE A 164 3.94 -3.15 9.51
C PHE A 164 5.35 -3.64 9.86
N MET A 165 6.05 -2.87 10.67
CA MET A 165 7.45 -3.11 11.01
C MET A 165 7.57 -3.84 12.34
N LEU A 166 8.32 -4.94 12.34
CA LEU A 166 8.56 -5.78 13.51
C LEU A 166 10.06 -5.98 13.75
N ASP A 167 10.42 -6.30 14.99
CA ASP A 167 11.77 -6.70 15.34
C ASP A 167 11.90 -8.22 15.23
N SER A 168 12.58 -8.70 14.18
CA SER A 168 12.73 -10.13 13.94
C SER A 168 13.65 -10.84 14.93
N ALA A 169 14.50 -10.11 15.66
CA ALA A 169 15.47 -10.67 16.60
C ALA A 169 14.84 -10.99 17.97
N THR A 170 13.77 -10.30 18.33
CA THR A 170 13.07 -10.49 19.61
C THR A 170 11.90 -11.48 19.51
N LEU A 171 11.39 -11.73 18.29
CA LEU A 171 10.34 -12.73 18.04
C LEU A 171 10.73 -14.18 18.35
N SER A 172 12.03 -14.49 18.47
CA SER A 172 12.51 -15.80 18.89
C SER A 172 12.60 -15.94 20.41
N GLN A 173 12.70 -14.84 21.14
CA GLN A 173 13.09 -14.81 22.55
C GLN A 173 11.89 -14.68 23.49
N SER A 174 10.80 -14.04 23.04
CA SER A 174 9.64 -13.77 23.88
C SER A 174 8.33 -13.95 23.13
N ASP A 175 7.55 -14.96 23.55
CA ASP A 175 6.22 -15.22 23.01
C ASP A 175 5.24 -14.08 23.31
N GLU A 176 5.45 -13.33 24.40
CA GLU A 176 4.63 -12.16 24.72
C GLU A 176 4.75 -11.05 23.66
N LEU A 177 5.96 -10.73 23.20
CA LEU A 177 6.16 -9.73 22.15
C LEU A 177 5.63 -10.22 20.81
N LEU A 178 5.73 -11.52 20.51
CA LEU A 178 5.11 -12.11 19.32
C LEU A 178 3.60 -11.95 19.37
N ARG A 179 2.98 -12.29 20.51
CA ARG A 179 1.53 -12.16 20.71
C ARG A 179 1.06 -10.71 20.65
N ASP A 180 1.80 -9.77 21.25
CA ASP A 180 1.50 -8.33 21.15
C ASP A 180 1.59 -7.83 19.70
N ALA A 181 2.64 -8.22 18.97
CA ALA A 181 2.81 -7.86 17.56
C ALA A 181 1.74 -8.49 16.67
N ALA A 182 1.40 -9.77 16.88
CA ALA A 182 0.37 -10.50 16.15
C ALA A 182 -1.03 -9.93 16.43
N THR A 183 -1.33 -9.55 17.67
CA THR A 183 -2.59 -8.88 18.04
C THR A 183 -2.71 -7.54 17.34
N TYR A 184 -1.63 -6.75 17.32
CA TYR A 184 -1.66 -5.47 16.61
C TYR A 184 -1.81 -5.66 15.10
N LEU A 185 -1.11 -6.63 14.50
CA LEU A 185 -1.25 -6.94 13.08
C LEU A 185 -2.66 -7.44 12.75
N HIS A 186 -3.24 -8.29 13.60
CA HIS A 186 -4.63 -8.76 13.48
C HIS A 186 -5.59 -7.56 13.39
N ASP A 187 -5.49 -6.60 14.31
CA ASP A 187 -6.37 -5.42 14.32
C ASP A 187 -6.19 -4.53 13.08
N VAL A 188 -4.96 -4.42 12.56
CA VAL A 188 -4.67 -3.73 11.30
C VAL A 188 -5.34 -4.42 10.11
N LEU A 189 -5.20 -5.75 10.01
CA LEU A 189 -5.78 -6.54 8.93
C LEU A 189 -7.31 -6.53 9.02
N MET A 190 -7.88 -6.62 10.22
CA MET A 190 -9.32 -6.50 10.45
C MET A 190 -9.85 -5.13 10.01
N THR A 191 -9.12 -4.06 10.34
CA THR A 191 -9.46 -2.71 9.88
C THR A 191 -9.50 -2.60 8.35
N LEU A 192 -8.58 -3.28 7.66
CA LEU A 192 -8.55 -3.35 6.20
C LEU A 192 -9.65 -4.24 5.61
N GLN A 193 -10.00 -5.34 6.28
CA GLN A 193 -11.10 -6.22 5.89
C GLN A 193 -12.44 -5.50 6.00
N ASN A 194 -12.71 -4.84 7.12
CA ASN A 194 -13.97 -4.13 7.41
C ASN A 194 -14.20 -2.91 6.50
N ARG A 195 -13.16 -2.51 5.76
CA ARG A 195 -13.26 -1.50 4.70
C ARG A 195 -13.86 -2.07 3.41
N VAL A 196 -13.60 -3.35 3.12
CA VAL A 196 -14.03 -4.04 1.90
C VAL A 196 -15.33 -4.80 2.13
N TYR A 197 -15.52 -5.34 3.34
CA TYR A 197 -16.68 -6.10 3.76
C TYR A 197 -17.38 -5.40 4.92
N GLN A 198 -18.70 -5.24 4.82
CA GLN A 198 -19.57 -4.78 5.90
C GLN A 198 -20.82 -5.64 5.85
N ASN A 199 -21.29 -6.13 7.00
CA ASN A 199 -22.54 -6.88 7.08
C ASN A 199 -22.53 -8.18 6.26
N GLY A 200 -21.38 -8.89 6.21
CA GLY A 200 -21.20 -10.17 5.50
C GLY A 200 -21.24 -10.05 3.97
N ALA A 201 -21.55 -8.86 3.46
CA ALA A 201 -21.54 -8.54 2.06
C ALA A 201 -20.29 -7.75 1.70
N ARG A 202 -19.65 -8.13 0.60
CA ARG A 202 -18.65 -7.27 -0.04
C ARG A 202 -19.34 -5.96 -0.40
N ILE A 203 -18.81 -4.82 0.06
CA ILE A 203 -19.38 -3.51 -0.24
C ILE A 203 -19.34 -3.33 -1.76
N ALA A 204 -20.48 -3.53 -2.41
CA ALA A 204 -20.66 -3.28 -3.83
C ALA A 204 -20.51 -1.77 -4.03
N SER A 205 -19.33 -1.33 -4.46
CA SER A 205 -19.18 0.04 -4.94
C SER A 205 -20.12 0.21 -6.12
N SER A 206 -21.08 1.14 -6.02
CA SER A 206 -21.90 1.61 -7.15
C SER A 206 -21.04 1.70 -8.42
N SER A 207 -21.60 1.22 -9.53
CA SER A 207 -21.00 0.65 -10.77
C SER A 207 -19.86 1.40 -11.49
N SER A 208 -19.22 2.40 -10.90
CA SER A 208 -18.11 3.17 -11.49
C SER A 208 -16.84 3.31 -10.64
N LYS A 209 -16.81 2.91 -9.36
CA LYS A 209 -15.64 3.18 -8.47
C LYS A 209 -15.14 1.97 -7.69
N LYS A 210 -14.25 1.17 -8.29
CA LYS A 210 -13.56 0.07 -7.60
C LYS A 210 -12.85 0.59 -6.32
N ILE A 211 -13.10 -0.05 -5.17
CA ILE A 211 -12.38 0.23 -3.93
C ILE A 211 -10.90 -0.11 -4.17
N PRO A 212 -9.95 0.83 -3.95
CA PRO A 212 -8.54 0.57 -4.24
C PRO A 212 -7.97 -0.42 -3.23
N LYS A 213 -7.28 -1.45 -3.71
CA LYS A 213 -6.57 -2.42 -2.85
C LYS A 213 -5.47 -1.71 -2.06
N ILE A 214 -5.35 -2.03 -0.77
CA ILE A 214 -4.25 -1.55 0.08
C ILE A 214 -3.40 -2.77 0.44
N PRO A 215 -2.22 -2.94 -0.17
CA PRO A 215 -1.31 -4.01 0.21
C PRO A 215 -0.62 -3.69 1.56
N VAL A 216 -0.19 -4.75 2.24
CA VAL A 216 0.50 -4.68 3.53
C VAL A 216 1.89 -5.30 3.39
N LEU A 217 2.92 -4.56 3.80
CA LEU A 217 4.28 -5.03 3.94
C LEU A 217 4.56 -5.35 5.40
N VAL A 218 4.83 -6.61 5.71
CA VAL A 218 5.38 -7.01 7.01
C VAL A 218 6.91 -6.92 6.91
N ALA A 219 7.46 -5.82 7.39
CA ALA A 219 8.89 -5.53 7.36
C ALA A 219 9.58 -6.18 8.58
N ALA A 220 10.22 -7.33 8.35
CA ALA A 220 11.03 -8.03 9.34
C ALA A 220 12.38 -7.31 9.50
N ASN A 221 12.43 -6.37 10.45
CA ASN A 221 13.61 -5.54 10.70
C ASN A 221 14.61 -6.24 11.63
N LYS A 222 15.83 -5.69 11.68
CA LYS A 222 16.97 -6.13 12.49
C LYS A 222 17.58 -7.47 12.04
N GLN A 223 17.52 -7.75 10.73
CA GLN A 223 18.11 -8.95 10.14
C GLN A 223 19.65 -8.97 10.17
N ASP A 224 20.27 -7.87 10.60
CA ASP A 224 21.69 -7.77 10.92
C ASP A 224 22.06 -8.51 12.23
N LEU A 225 21.09 -8.73 13.14
CA LEU A 225 21.32 -9.43 14.38
C LEU A 225 21.31 -10.95 14.18
N PHE A 226 22.25 -11.67 14.82
CA PHE A 226 22.35 -13.13 14.71
C PHE A 226 21.09 -13.88 15.19
N THR A 227 20.31 -13.28 16.10
CA THR A 227 19.07 -13.88 16.62
C THR A 227 17.84 -13.59 15.75
N ALA A 228 18.02 -12.87 14.64
CA ALA A 228 16.95 -12.52 13.71
C ALA A 228 16.35 -13.74 13.02
N LEU A 229 15.03 -13.89 13.16
CA LEU A 229 14.31 -14.92 12.41
C LEU A 229 14.24 -14.57 10.93
N PRO A 230 14.50 -15.51 10.01
CA PRO A 230 14.35 -15.25 8.58
C PRO A 230 12.88 -14.95 8.24
N PRO A 231 12.60 -14.22 7.15
CA PRO A 231 11.25 -13.76 6.81
C PRO A 231 10.22 -14.87 6.66
N GLY A 232 10.62 -16.05 6.17
CA GLY A 232 9.74 -17.22 6.08
C GLY A 232 9.29 -17.74 7.44
N SER A 233 10.20 -17.78 8.42
CA SER A 233 9.87 -18.16 9.80
C SER A 233 9.02 -17.09 10.49
N VAL A 234 9.29 -15.80 10.24
CA VAL A 234 8.45 -14.70 10.74
C VAL A 234 7.02 -14.85 10.21
N LYS A 235 6.86 -15.14 8.92
CA LYS A 235 5.57 -15.38 8.29
C LYS A 235 4.81 -16.51 9.00
N ALA A 236 5.42 -17.69 9.10
CA ALA A 236 4.78 -18.87 9.70
C ALA A 236 4.39 -18.65 11.17
N LYS A 237 5.26 -17.98 11.95
CA LYS A 237 4.96 -17.64 13.36
C LYS A 237 3.79 -16.67 13.47
N LEU A 238 3.73 -15.63 12.64
CA LEU A 238 2.63 -14.67 12.66
C LEU A 238 1.31 -15.32 12.23
N GLU A 239 1.31 -16.14 11.19
CA GLU A 239 0.11 -16.88 10.75
C GLU A 239 -0.41 -17.79 11.87
N SER A 240 0.48 -18.57 12.50
CA SER A 240 0.10 -19.44 13.63
C SER A 240 -0.43 -18.67 14.84
N GLU A 241 0.19 -17.53 15.20
CA GLU A 241 -0.26 -16.75 16.36
C GLU A 241 -1.57 -16.00 16.08
N ILE A 242 -1.76 -15.49 14.85
CA ILE A 242 -3.02 -14.89 14.43
C ILE A 242 -4.14 -15.94 14.42
N GLU A 243 -3.86 -17.19 14.03
CA GLU A 243 -4.84 -18.28 14.12
C GLU A 243 -5.29 -18.51 15.57
N LYS A 244 -4.36 -18.53 16.53
CA LYS A 244 -4.73 -18.64 17.95
C LYS A 244 -5.59 -17.47 18.42
N ILE A 245 -5.29 -16.24 17.97
CA ILE A 245 -6.09 -15.06 18.28
C ILE A 245 -7.50 -15.19 17.68
N ARG A 246 -7.60 -15.67 16.43
CA ARG A 246 -8.87 -15.93 15.73
C ARG A 246 -9.73 -16.93 16.50
N LEU A 247 -9.15 -18.07 16.87
CA LEU A 247 -9.81 -19.13 17.65
C LEU A 247 -10.25 -18.63 19.03
N SER A 248 -9.39 -17.87 19.72
CA SER A 248 -9.68 -17.30 21.04
C SER A 248 -10.83 -16.31 20.99
N LYS A 249 -10.82 -15.38 20.01
CA LYS A 249 -11.92 -14.42 19.81
C LYS A 249 -13.23 -15.10 19.47
N ARG A 250 -13.22 -16.11 18.58
CA ARG A 250 -14.43 -16.88 18.25
C ARG A 250 -15.01 -17.59 19.47
N LYS A 251 -14.18 -18.27 20.26
CA LYS A 251 -14.63 -18.93 21.49
C LYS A 251 -15.25 -17.92 22.47
N GLY A 252 -14.64 -16.73 22.59
CA GLY A 252 -15.20 -15.64 23.39
C GLY A 252 -16.55 -15.13 22.89
N LEU A 253 -16.74 -15.03 21.57
CA LEU A 253 -18.03 -14.63 20.97
C LEU A 253 -19.13 -15.66 21.22
N LEU A 254 -18.84 -16.96 21.04
CA LEU A 254 -19.80 -18.04 21.27
C LEU A 254 -20.29 -18.12 22.73
N ASP A 255 -19.42 -17.85 23.70
CA ASP A 255 -19.77 -17.83 25.13
C ASP A 255 -20.74 -16.67 25.45
N VAL A 256 -20.61 -15.54 24.76
CA VAL A 256 -21.49 -14.37 24.90
C VAL A 256 -22.81 -14.56 24.14
N SER A 257 -22.78 -15.18 22.96
CA SER A 257 -23.97 -15.40 22.13
C SER A 257 -24.94 -16.43 22.72
N MET A 258 -24.47 -17.36 23.57
CA MET A 258 -25.36 -18.22 24.36
C MET A 258 -26.27 -17.41 25.33
N ASN A 259 -25.90 -16.17 25.64
CA ASN A 259 -26.69 -15.24 26.46
C ASN A 259 -27.42 -14.14 25.66
N ALA A 260 -27.16 -14.00 24.35
CA ALA A 260 -27.73 -12.93 23.53
C ALA A 260 -28.25 -13.48 22.18
N LEU A 261 -29.58 -13.41 21.98
CA LEU A 261 -30.30 -13.82 20.76
C LEU A 261 -30.07 -12.86 19.57
N SER A 262 -28.83 -12.65 19.12
CA SER A 262 -28.53 -11.77 17.97
C SER A 262 -27.64 -12.42 16.90
N THR A 263 -28.21 -12.54 15.70
CA THR A 263 -27.67 -13.19 14.49
C THR A 263 -26.76 -12.28 13.64
N GLU A 264 -26.07 -11.30 14.24
CA GLU A 264 -25.27 -10.31 13.49
C GLU A 264 -23.74 -10.51 13.56
N GLU A 265 -23.26 -11.58 14.22
CA GLU A 265 -21.88 -11.63 14.74
C GLU A 265 -20.86 -12.45 13.92
N GLU A 266 -21.26 -13.07 12.81
CA GLU A 266 -20.36 -13.91 11.97
C GLU A 266 -19.23 -13.11 11.28
N GLN A 267 -19.22 -11.77 11.44
CA GLN A 267 -18.41 -10.86 10.65
C GLN A 267 -17.20 -10.26 11.35
N ASP A 268 -17.04 -10.50 12.66
CA ASP A 268 -15.91 -9.96 13.43
C ASP A 268 -14.69 -10.89 13.43
N ILE A 269 -14.63 -11.82 12.47
CA ILE A 269 -13.56 -12.82 12.34
C ILE A 269 -12.72 -12.54 11.09
N LEU A 270 -11.40 -12.52 11.28
CA LEU A 270 -10.45 -12.23 10.21
C LEU A 270 -10.35 -13.43 9.25
N GLY A 271 -10.53 -13.16 7.95
CA GLY A 271 -10.24 -14.14 6.88
C GLY A 271 -11.27 -15.24 6.68
N GLY A 272 -12.57 -14.98 6.91
CA GLY A 272 -13.64 -15.93 6.59
C GLY A 272 -13.77 -17.10 7.58
N ASP A 273 -14.62 -18.07 7.22
CA ASP A 273 -15.02 -19.20 8.07
C ASP A 273 -13.95 -20.29 8.19
N GLU A 274 -14.06 -21.14 9.23
CA GLU A 274 -13.08 -22.20 9.52
C GLU A 274 -13.05 -23.34 8.52
N GLU A 275 -14.09 -23.51 7.70
CA GLU A 275 -14.21 -24.64 6.79
C GLU A 275 -13.08 -24.69 5.74
N GLU A 276 -12.40 -23.57 5.51
CA GLU A 276 -11.30 -23.43 4.55
C GLU A 276 -9.91 -23.66 5.15
N GLY A 277 -9.81 -23.93 6.46
CA GLY A 277 -8.58 -24.34 7.14
C GLY A 277 -7.89 -23.26 7.99
N PRO A 278 -6.60 -23.47 8.35
CA PRO A 278 -5.87 -22.56 9.22
C PRO A 278 -5.60 -21.22 8.53
N PHE A 279 -5.57 -20.14 9.29
CA PHE A 279 -5.29 -18.82 8.76
C PHE A 279 -3.94 -18.76 8.03
N THR A 280 -3.97 -18.27 6.80
CA THR A 280 -2.78 -17.92 6.02
C THR A 280 -2.94 -16.54 5.41
N PHE A 281 -1.83 -15.83 5.18
CA PHE A 281 -1.88 -14.54 4.48
C PHE A 281 -2.32 -14.66 3.03
N GLN A 282 -2.16 -15.84 2.42
CA GLN A 282 -2.61 -16.09 1.06
C GLN A 282 -4.14 -16.05 0.96
N MET A 283 -4.83 -16.65 1.95
CA MET A 283 -6.28 -16.60 2.08
C MET A 283 -6.83 -15.16 2.06
N LEU A 284 -6.15 -14.22 2.72
CA LEU A 284 -6.53 -12.80 2.71
C LEU A 284 -6.43 -12.14 1.32
N ASP A 285 -5.48 -12.55 0.48
CA ASP A 285 -5.39 -12.02 -0.88
C ASP A 285 -6.49 -12.60 -1.77
N GLU A 286 -6.73 -13.90 -1.66
CA GLU A 286 -7.72 -14.63 -2.46
C GLU A 286 -9.15 -14.18 -2.16
N GLN A 287 -9.51 -14.08 -0.87
CA GLN A 287 -10.87 -13.77 -0.44
C GLN A 287 -11.10 -12.27 -0.25
N MET A 288 -10.15 -11.59 0.39
CA MET A 288 -10.32 -10.19 0.80
C MET A 288 -9.63 -9.21 -0.15
N GLY A 289 -8.76 -9.70 -1.05
CA GLY A 289 -7.95 -8.85 -1.93
C GLY A 289 -6.88 -8.05 -1.17
N ILE A 290 -6.51 -8.49 0.04
CA ILE A 290 -5.50 -7.88 0.89
C ILE A 290 -4.21 -8.69 0.72
N LYS A 291 -3.31 -8.16 -0.11
CA LYS A 291 -2.00 -8.78 -0.30
C LYS A 291 -1.06 -8.44 0.85
N VAL A 292 -0.55 -9.46 1.53
CA VAL A 292 0.45 -9.31 2.60
C VAL A 292 1.79 -9.91 2.15
N ASP A 293 2.82 -9.08 2.03
CA ASP A 293 4.19 -9.51 1.69
C ASP A 293 5.07 -9.44 2.94
N VAL A 294 5.84 -10.48 3.25
CA VAL A 294 6.81 -10.50 4.37
C VAL A 294 8.23 -10.36 3.84
N ILE A 295 8.92 -9.27 4.15
CA ILE A 295 10.26 -8.97 3.61
C ILE A 295 11.22 -8.62 4.75
N GLY A 296 12.35 -9.32 4.78
CA GLY A 296 13.45 -9.06 5.71
C GLY A 296 14.33 -7.90 5.29
N GLY A 297 14.80 -7.15 6.28
CA GLY A 297 15.81 -6.12 6.11
C GLY A 297 16.35 -5.61 7.43
N ALA A 298 17.28 -4.66 7.33
CA ALA A 298 17.91 -4.04 8.48
C ALA A 298 18.06 -2.54 8.21
N VAL A 299 17.57 -1.72 9.14
CA VAL A 299 17.72 -0.25 9.06
C VAL A 299 19.16 0.16 9.36
N VAL A 300 19.79 -0.52 10.33
CA VAL A 300 21.21 -0.38 10.65
C VAL A 300 21.88 -1.64 10.13
N SER A 301 22.97 -1.50 9.38
CA SER A 301 23.77 -2.64 8.92
C SER A 301 25.23 -2.34 9.24
N ASP A 302 25.85 -3.19 10.05
CA ASP A 302 27.23 -3.01 10.50
C ASP A 302 28.23 -3.39 9.38
N ASP A 303 27.90 -4.44 8.62
CA ASP A 303 28.80 -4.97 7.59
C ASP A 303 28.98 -4.03 6.39
N GLY A 304 30.22 -3.93 5.92
CA GLY A 304 30.62 -3.26 4.67
C GLY A 304 30.13 -3.94 3.38
N GLY A 305 29.21 -4.92 3.48
CA GLY A 305 28.38 -5.35 2.37
C GLY A 305 27.38 -4.26 1.96
N ASP A 306 26.56 -4.51 0.93
CA ASP A 306 25.61 -3.53 0.36
C ASP A 306 24.64 -2.97 1.45
N ARG A 307 25.10 -1.91 2.15
CA ARG A 307 24.49 -1.31 3.34
C ARG A 307 23.12 -0.75 2.96
N GLY A 308 22.10 -1.57 3.15
CA GLY A 308 20.73 -1.25 2.77
C GLY A 308 20.08 -2.18 1.76
N SER A 309 20.64 -3.35 1.44
CA SER A 309 19.97 -4.35 0.60
C SER A 309 18.56 -4.69 1.11
N GLY A 310 18.36 -4.75 2.43
CA GLY A 310 17.05 -4.93 3.06
C GLY A 310 16.10 -3.75 2.89
N VAL A 311 16.57 -2.54 3.20
CA VAL A 311 15.78 -1.30 3.03
C VAL A 311 15.43 -1.07 1.56
N ARG A 312 16.34 -1.40 0.64
CA ARG A 312 16.14 -1.33 -0.80
C ARG A 312 14.99 -2.22 -1.25
N ARG A 313 14.86 -3.44 -0.71
CA ARG A 313 13.71 -4.31 -1.00
C ARG A 313 12.40 -3.72 -0.49
N TRP A 314 12.41 -3.03 0.65
CA TRP A 314 11.23 -2.29 1.14
C TRP A 314 10.90 -1.09 0.24
N GLU A 315 11.91 -0.33 -0.21
CA GLU A 315 11.75 0.76 -1.19
C GLU A 315 11.19 0.23 -2.54
N GLU A 316 11.67 -0.93 -3.01
CA GLU A 316 11.13 -1.60 -4.21
C GLU A 316 9.67 -2.01 -4.04
N TRP A 317 9.29 -2.49 -2.86
CA TRP A 317 7.90 -2.78 -2.54
C TRP A 317 7.03 -1.51 -2.56
N VAL A 318 7.53 -0.42 -1.95
CA VAL A 318 6.87 0.90 -2.03
C VAL A 318 6.74 1.35 -3.48
N GLY A 319 7.79 1.20 -4.29
CA GLY A 319 7.81 1.52 -5.72
C GLY A 319 6.72 0.77 -6.49
N LYS A 320 6.54 -0.53 -6.24
CA LYS A 320 5.48 -1.36 -6.85
C LYS A 320 4.06 -0.89 -6.50
N CYS A 321 3.88 -0.24 -5.35
CA CYS A 321 2.59 0.29 -4.88
C CYS A 321 2.27 1.69 -5.44
N LEU A 322 3.21 2.31 -6.17
CA LEU A 322 3.09 3.63 -6.78
C LEU A 322 2.89 3.57 -8.29
#